data_AF-H0QXP5-F1
#
_entry.id   AF-H0QXP5-F1
#
_cell.length_a   1.000
_cell.length_b   1.000
_cell.length_c   1.000
_cell.angle_alpha   90.00
_cell.angle_beta   90.00
_cell.angle_gamma   90.00
#
_symmetry.space_group_name_H-M   'P 1'
#
loop_
_entity.id
_entity.type
_entity.pdbx_description
1 polymer ?
#
loop_
_entity_poly.entity_id
_entity_poly.type
_entity_poly.pdbx_seq_one_letter_code
_entity_poly.pdbx_strand_id
1 'polypeptide(L)'
;MTDPSVLYLGDRIVVRYRVDDRRLTDVTGLVRDTNDPLIVEGTGPKERGEHISIRRTDVISVRLLSYATVRNSEIRAVAQKLARAVPAHVDLHSGWLLRAEAAAPLDNSAVPVDVEARADGSSLSAISQWYTERGLPPILALPERLIPDAHLAGTPVGPLLHVLVKPDDSSDAIVVDATDRPRGEDFRSSGYRLHHVMRHLQPGTYGDA
;
A
#
# COMPACT_ATOMS: atom_id res chain seq x y z
N MET A 1 6.51 4.69 10.01
CA MET A 1 7.33 5.66 9.25
C MET A 1 7.66 5.02 7.91
N THR A 2 7.40 5.67 6.78
CA THR A 2 7.80 5.11 5.47
C THR A 2 9.31 5.30 5.30
N ASP A 3 10.01 4.21 4.98
CA ASP A 3 11.44 4.24 4.64
C ASP A 3 11.64 5.08 3.36
N PRO A 4 12.51 6.10 3.33
CA PRO A 4 12.82 6.86 2.12
C PRO A 4 13.27 5.97 0.94
N SER A 5 13.80 4.77 1.22
CA SER A 5 14.22 3.81 0.20
C SER A 5 13.09 3.37 -0.74
N VAL A 6 11.83 3.46 -0.31
CA VAL A 6 10.65 3.11 -1.12
C VAL A 6 10.05 4.30 -1.88
N LEU A 7 10.64 5.49 -1.82
CA LEU A 7 10.14 6.66 -2.56
C LEU A 7 10.71 6.70 -3.98
N TYR A 8 9.89 7.10 -4.95
CA TYR A 8 10.27 7.29 -6.34
C TYR A 8 10.06 8.72 -6.79
N LEU A 9 10.76 9.12 -7.86
CA LEU A 9 10.53 10.41 -8.51
C LEU A 9 9.06 10.56 -8.93
N GLY A 10 8.51 11.74 -8.66
CA GLY A 10 7.11 12.05 -8.92
C GLY A 10 6.12 11.46 -7.91
N ASP A 11 6.56 10.66 -6.94
CA ASP A 11 5.68 10.23 -5.84
C ASP A 11 5.20 11.45 -5.06
N ARG A 12 3.92 11.44 -4.71
CA ARG A 12 3.31 12.48 -3.88
C ARG A 12 3.50 12.09 -2.42
N ILE A 13 4.07 12.97 -1.63
CA ILE A 13 4.37 12.72 -0.22
C ILE A 13 3.92 13.88 0.67
N VAL A 14 3.74 13.57 1.96
CA VAL A 14 3.87 14.54 3.04
C VAL A 14 5.12 14.17 3.82
N VAL A 15 6.04 15.12 3.98
CA VAL A 15 7.21 14.93 4.84
C VAL A 15 7.18 15.94 5.98
N ARG A 16 7.29 15.40 7.19
CA ARG A 16 7.58 16.17 8.40
C ARG A 16 9.08 16.22 8.58
N TYR A 17 9.64 17.40 8.71
CA TYR A 17 11.07 17.58 8.89
C TYR A 17 11.40 18.70 9.88
N ARG A 18 12.61 18.63 10.42
CA ARG A 18 13.20 19.62 11.30
C ARG A 18 13.77 20.77 10.48
N VAL A 19 13.41 21.99 10.83
CA VAL A 19 13.99 23.21 10.23
C VAL A 19 15.13 23.75 11.09
N ASP A 20 14.98 23.60 12.42
CA ASP A 20 15.96 23.95 13.44
C ASP A 20 15.67 23.10 14.70
N ASP A 21 16.52 23.17 15.72
CA ASP A 21 16.43 22.32 16.93
C ASP A 21 15.07 22.36 17.64
N ARG A 22 14.27 23.41 17.45
CA ARG A 22 13.00 23.61 18.16
C ARG A 22 11.78 23.61 17.25
N ARG A 23 11.97 23.57 15.93
CA ARG A 23 10.88 23.73 14.96
C ARG A 23 10.81 22.57 13.98
N LEU A 24 9.62 22.01 13.90
CA LEU A 24 9.22 21.05 12.88
C LEU A 24 8.25 21.74 11.91
N THR A 25 8.30 21.34 10.65
CA THR A 25 7.34 21.74 9.64
C THR A 25 6.96 20.54 8.76
N ASP A 26 5.84 20.67 8.06
CA ASP A 26 5.37 19.70 7.09
C ASP A 26 5.39 20.33 5.69
N VAL A 27 5.77 19.56 4.67
CA VAL A 27 5.55 19.92 3.26
C VAL A 27 4.81 18.79 2.56
N THR A 28 3.79 19.15 1.77
CA THR A 28 3.14 18.22 0.84
C THR A 28 3.60 18.52 -0.57
N GLY A 29 4.14 17.52 -1.27
CA GLY A 29 4.77 17.77 -2.56
C GLY A 29 5.07 16.52 -3.37
N LEU A 30 5.73 16.74 -4.50
CA LEU A 30 6.22 15.69 -5.39
C LEU A 30 7.72 15.49 -5.18
N VAL A 31 8.16 14.24 -5.09
CA VAL A 31 9.59 13.91 -4.98
C VAL A 31 10.31 14.28 -6.29
N ARG A 32 11.37 15.07 -6.19
CA ARG A 32 12.22 15.51 -7.33
C ARG A 32 13.63 14.93 -7.29
N ASP A 33 14.10 14.59 -6.10
CA ASP A 33 15.30 13.79 -5.91
C ASP A 33 15.12 12.94 -4.64
N THR A 34 15.45 11.66 -4.72
CA THR A 34 15.36 10.73 -3.60
C THR A 34 16.65 10.66 -2.78
N ASN A 35 17.75 11.28 -3.21
CA ASN A 35 19.07 11.25 -2.56
C ASN A 35 19.10 12.02 -1.22
N ASP A 36 20.29 12.23 -0.66
CA ASP A 36 20.49 13.16 0.45
C ASP A 36 21.19 14.43 -0.08
N PRO A 37 20.53 15.60 -0.05
CA PRO A 37 19.21 15.86 0.52
C PRO A 37 18.04 15.34 -0.33
N LEU A 38 16.94 14.99 0.34
CA LEU A 38 15.64 14.73 -0.28
C LEU A 38 15.12 16.05 -0.85
N ILE A 39 14.80 16.09 -2.15
CA ILE A 39 14.23 17.28 -2.79
C ILE A 39 12.74 17.06 -3.06
N VAL A 40 11.91 17.96 -2.55
CA VAL A 40 10.45 17.94 -2.70
C VAL A 40 9.99 19.23 -3.36
N GLU A 41 9.24 19.12 -4.46
CA GLU A 41 8.51 20.28 -5.01
C GLU A 41 7.18 20.44 -4.28
N GLY A 42 7.02 21.57 -3.58
CA GLY A 42 5.82 21.88 -2.83
C GLY A 42 4.59 22.02 -3.73
N THR A 43 3.48 21.42 -3.30
CA THR A 43 2.18 21.47 -3.99
C THR A 43 1.09 22.13 -3.16
N GLY A 44 1.39 22.43 -1.90
CA GLY A 44 0.51 23.16 -1.00
C GLY A 44 0.34 24.63 -1.40
N PRO A 45 -0.60 25.36 -0.78
CA PRO A 45 -0.90 26.74 -1.14
C PRO A 45 0.26 27.73 -0.95
N LYS A 46 1.17 27.47 0.02
CA LYS A 46 2.24 28.43 0.38
C LYS A 46 3.56 28.14 -0.34
N GLU A 47 3.80 26.88 -0.66
CA GLU A 47 5.05 26.32 -1.15
C GLU A 47 4.95 25.87 -2.63
N ARG A 48 3.91 26.31 -3.35
CA ARG A 48 3.61 25.83 -4.71
C ARG A 48 4.78 26.10 -5.66
N GLY A 49 5.36 25.03 -6.21
CA GLY A 49 6.47 25.08 -7.15
C GLY A 49 7.84 25.34 -6.51
N GLU A 50 7.89 25.49 -5.19
CA GLU A 50 9.14 25.65 -4.45
C GLU A 50 9.86 24.31 -4.32
N HIS A 51 11.16 24.27 -4.61
CA HIS A 51 12.00 23.09 -4.37
C HIS A 51 12.60 23.16 -2.98
N ILE A 52 12.11 22.31 -2.09
CA ILE A 52 12.50 22.24 -0.69
C ILE A 52 13.52 21.12 -0.52
N SER A 53 14.70 21.49 -0.03
CA SER A 53 15.83 20.59 0.22
C SER A 53 15.88 20.18 1.68
N ILE A 54 15.78 18.88 1.95
CA ILE A 54 15.67 18.31 3.30
C ILE A 54 16.74 17.26 3.49
N ARG A 55 17.70 17.50 4.39
CA ARG A 55 18.69 16.47 4.76
C ARG A 55 17.96 15.26 5.35
N ARG A 56 18.39 14.05 5.02
CA ARG A 56 17.73 12.83 5.52
C ARG A 56 17.71 12.74 7.05
N THR A 57 18.72 13.29 7.72
CA THR A 57 18.80 13.36 9.18
C THR A 57 17.78 14.30 9.82
N ASP A 58 17.23 15.23 9.03
CA ASP A 58 16.19 16.17 9.48
C ASP A 58 14.78 15.64 9.22
N VAL A 59 14.62 14.57 8.45
CA VAL A 59 13.33 13.92 8.21
C VAL A 59 12.85 13.23 9.49
N ILE A 60 11.66 13.64 9.97
CA ILE A 60 10.99 13.04 11.13
C ILE A 60 10.04 11.92 10.69
N SER A 61 9.31 12.14 9.60
CA SER A 61 8.43 11.12 9.04
C SER A 61 8.10 11.45 7.59
N VAL A 62 8.06 10.42 6.74
CA VAL A 62 7.46 10.51 5.41
C VAL A 62 6.18 9.69 5.39
N ARG A 63 5.14 10.27 4.79
CA ARG A 63 3.92 9.57 4.38
C ARG A 63 3.79 9.65 2.87
N LEU A 64 3.73 8.49 2.24
CA LEU A 64 3.44 8.36 0.83
C LEU A 64 1.93 8.56 0.61
N LEU A 65 1.56 9.26 -0.46
CA LEU A 65 0.18 9.57 -0.82
C LEU A 65 -0.15 9.02 -2.20
N SER A 66 -1.41 8.66 -2.39
CA SER A 66 -1.98 8.47 -3.73
C SER A 66 -1.73 9.70 -4.62
N TYR A 67 -1.50 9.45 -5.91
CA TYR A 67 -1.20 10.49 -6.91
C TYR A 67 -2.29 11.58 -6.99
N ALA A 68 -3.53 11.20 -6.71
CA ALA A 68 -4.69 12.06 -6.57
C ALA A 68 -5.52 11.65 -5.35
N THR A 69 -6.62 12.36 -5.09
CA THR A 69 -7.60 11.90 -4.10
C THR A 69 -8.28 10.63 -4.61
N VAL A 70 -8.00 9.50 -3.97
CA VAL A 70 -8.59 8.19 -4.29
C VAL A 70 -9.61 7.81 -3.21
N ARG A 71 -10.83 7.43 -3.61
CA ARG A 71 -11.90 6.96 -2.73
C ARG A 71 -11.70 5.49 -2.36
N ASN A 72 -12.23 5.08 -1.21
CA ASN A 72 -12.17 3.66 -0.79
C ASN A 72 -12.85 2.71 -1.79
N SER A 73 -13.90 3.17 -2.49
CA SER A 73 -14.55 2.39 -3.56
C SER A 73 -13.62 2.14 -4.76
N GLU A 74 -12.77 3.11 -5.11
CA GLU A 74 -11.80 2.98 -6.20
C GLU A 74 -10.65 2.03 -5.79
N ILE A 75 -10.19 2.10 -4.54
CA ILE A 75 -9.22 1.13 -3.98
C ILE A 75 -9.79 -0.29 -4.09
N ARG A 76 -11.05 -0.51 -3.67
CA ARG A 76 -11.72 -1.81 -3.77
C ARG A 76 -11.86 -2.29 -5.21
N ALA A 77 -12.26 -1.42 -6.13
CA ALA A 77 -12.41 -1.79 -7.55
C ALA A 77 -11.08 -2.30 -8.15
N VAL A 78 -9.97 -1.60 -7.87
CA VAL A 78 -8.62 -2.02 -8.30
C VAL A 78 -8.21 -3.31 -7.60
N ALA A 79 -8.42 -3.43 -6.28
CA ALA A 79 -8.09 -4.62 -5.51
C ALA A 79 -8.87 -5.85 -6.02
N GLN A 80 -10.16 -5.71 -6.32
CA GLN A 80 -10.99 -6.77 -6.89
C GLN A 80 -10.48 -7.21 -8.26
N LYS A 81 -10.14 -6.27 -9.14
CA LYS A 81 -9.61 -6.59 -10.47
C LYS A 81 -8.29 -7.36 -10.37
N LEU A 82 -7.35 -6.84 -9.58
CA LEU A 82 -6.04 -7.47 -9.37
C LEU A 82 -6.18 -8.85 -8.73
N ALA A 83 -7.04 -8.99 -7.71
CA ALA A 83 -7.25 -10.26 -7.02
C ALA A 83 -7.80 -11.33 -7.97
N ARG A 84 -8.77 -10.98 -8.81
CA ARG A 84 -9.40 -11.90 -9.79
C ARG A 84 -8.52 -12.23 -11.00
N ALA A 85 -7.53 -11.39 -11.30
CA ALA A 85 -6.60 -11.62 -12.40
C ALA A 85 -5.56 -12.71 -12.07
N VAL A 86 -5.37 -13.04 -10.79
CA VAL A 86 -4.47 -14.11 -10.38
C VAL A 86 -5.09 -15.47 -10.72
N PRO A 87 -4.39 -16.33 -11.49
CA PRO A 87 -4.80 -17.71 -11.71
C PRO A 87 -4.71 -18.50 -10.39
N ALA A 88 -5.85 -18.66 -9.73
CA ALA A 88 -6.00 -19.29 -8.42
C ALA A 88 -7.41 -19.88 -8.28
N HIS A 89 -7.58 -20.81 -7.35
CA HIS A 89 -8.89 -21.14 -6.81
C HIS A 89 -9.40 -19.95 -5.99
N VAL A 90 -10.66 -19.55 -6.20
CA VAL A 90 -11.24 -18.34 -5.59
C VAL A 90 -12.57 -18.65 -4.92
N ASP A 91 -12.69 -18.22 -3.66
CA ASP A 91 -13.93 -18.19 -2.90
C ASP A 91 -14.26 -16.76 -2.41
N LEU A 92 -15.54 -16.50 -2.13
CA LEU A 92 -16.00 -15.25 -1.53
C LEU A 92 -16.57 -15.52 -0.14
N HIS A 93 -16.12 -14.77 0.86
CA HIS A 93 -16.61 -14.86 2.23
C HIS A 93 -16.72 -13.48 2.87
N SER A 94 -17.93 -13.04 3.23
CA SER A 94 -18.17 -11.77 3.96
C SER A 94 -17.43 -10.57 3.37
N GLY A 95 -17.46 -10.42 2.04
CA GLY A 95 -16.79 -9.34 1.30
C GLY A 95 -15.29 -9.53 1.06
N TRP A 96 -14.69 -10.61 1.55
CA TRP A 96 -13.32 -11.03 1.23
C TRP A 96 -13.30 -11.97 0.04
N LEU A 97 -12.30 -11.79 -0.83
CA LEU A 97 -11.96 -12.74 -1.89
C LEU A 97 -10.74 -13.53 -1.43
N LEU A 98 -10.93 -14.83 -1.20
CA LEU A 98 -9.91 -15.75 -0.73
C LEU A 98 -9.32 -16.48 -1.94
N ARG A 99 -8.00 -16.58 -1.97
CA ARG A 99 -7.25 -17.23 -3.05
C ARG A 99 -6.42 -18.38 -2.52
N ALA A 100 -6.45 -19.51 -3.20
CA ALA A 100 -5.60 -20.69 -2.96
C ALA A 100 -5.08 -21.25 -4.29
N GLU A 101 -4.08 -22.13 -4.22
CA GLU A 101 -3.46 -22.76 -5.40
C GLU A 101 -2.80 -21.78 -6.38
N ALA A 102 -2.52 -20.56 -5.94
CA ALA A 102 -1.76 -19.58 -6.70
C ALA A 102 -0.28 -19.97 -6.77
N ALA A 103 0.36 -19.69 -7.90
CA ALA A 103 1.77 -20.06 -8.13
C ALA A 103 2.75 -19.40 -7.14
N ALA A 104 2.50 -18.13 -6.78
CA ALA A 104 3.31 -17.43 -5.78
C ALA A 104 2.69 -17.58 -4.38
N PRO A 105 3.49 -17.86 -3.32
CA PRO A 105 2.96 -18.06 -1.98
C PRO A 105 2.09 -16.90 -1.46
N LEU A 106 2.52 -15.65 -1.65
CA LEU A 106 1.77 -14.47 -1.18
C LEU A 106 0.49 -14.17 -1.98
N ASP A 107 0.35 -14.76 -3.17
CA ASP A 107 -0.89 -14.67 -3.94
C ASP A 107 -2.00 -15.57 -3.37
N ASN A 108 -1.63 -16.53 -2.51
CA ASN A 108 -2.57 -17.30 -1.69
C ASN A 108 -3.01 -16.46 -0.47
N SER A 109 -3.74 -15.37 -0.73
CA SER A 109 -4.12 -14.39 0.28
C SER A 109 -5.56 -13.89 0.12
N ALA A 110 -6.17 -13.50 1.24
CA ALA A 110 -7.50 -12.93 1.30
C ALA A 110 -7.45 -11.41 1.08
N VAL A 111 -8.28 -10.91 0.17
CA VAL A 111 -8.33 -9.49 -0.22
C VAL A 111 -9.70 -8.91 0.12
N PRO A 112 -9.81 -7.74 0.79
CA PRO A 112 -11.09 -7.13 1.11
C PRO A 112 -11.64 -6.38 -0.13
N VAL A 113 -12.42 -7.08 -0.95
CA VAL A 113 -12.88 -6.58 -2.26
C VAL A 113 -14.23 -5.87 -2.20
N ASP A 114 -15.02 -6.09 -1.14
CA ASP A 114 -16.35 -5.51 -0.97
C ASP A 114 -16.43 -4.56 0.24
N VAL A 115 -17.50 -3.76 0.31
CA VAL A 115 -17.79 -2.88 1.44
C VAL A 115 -18.10 -3.64 2.72
N GLU A 116 -18.62 -4.86 2.61
CA GLU A 116 -18.93 -5.72 3.76
C GLU A 116 -17.71 -6.40 4.38
N ALA A 117 -16.54 -6.32 3.73
CA ALA A 117 -15.30 -6.86 4.26
C ALA A 117 -14.95 -6.19 5.59
N ARG A 118 -15.09 -6.97 6.67
CA ARG A 118 -14.74 -6.57 8.04
C ARG A 118 -13.64 -7.46 8.57
N ALA A 119 -12.83 -6.89 9.44
CA ALA A 119 -11.77 -7.60 10.14
C ALA A 119 -12.15 -7.81 11.61
N ASP A 120 -13.35 -8.35 11.82
CA ASP A 120 -13.84 -8.82 13.12
C ASP A 120 -13.39 -10.26 13.40
N GLY A 121 -13.49 -10.69 14.65
CA GLY A 121 -13.03 -12.01 15.08
C GLY A 121 -13.69 -13.17 14.31
N SER A 122 -14.98 -13.06 14.00
CA SER A 122 -15.71 -14.07 13.20
C SER A 122 -15.16 -14.20 11.78
N SER A 123 -14.98 -13.06 11.09
CA SER A 123 -14.48 -13.05 9.71
C SER A 123 -13.05 -13.56 9.65
N LEU A 124 -12.20 -13.11 10.58
CA LEU A 124 -10.79 -13.51 10.62
C LEU A 124 -10.61 -14.98 11.02
N SER A 125 -11.46 -15.51 11.91
CA SER A 125 -11.48 -16.94 12.24
C SER A 125 -11.89 -17.80 11.04
N ALA A 126 -12.98 -17.43 10.37
CA ALA A 126 -13.44 -18.14 9.17
C ALA A 126 -12.42 -18.13 8.02
N ILE A 127 -11.77 -16.99 7.77
CA ILE A 127 -10.67 -16.89 6.79
C ILE A 127 -9.51 -17.80 7.22
N SER A 128 -9.14 -17.77 8.50
CA SER A 128 -8.02 -18.57 9.01
C SER A 128 -8.28 -20.07 8.88
N GLN A 129 -9.51 -20.51 9.18
CA GLN A 129 -9.96 -21.89 8.99
C GLN A 129 -9.90 -22.30 7.52
N TRP A 130 -10.41 -21.46 6.60
CA TRP A 130 -10.43 -21.77 5.16
C TRP A 130 -9.03 -22.04 4.60
N TYR A 131 -8.03 -21.28 5.04
CA TYR A 131 -6.62 -21.51 4.68
C TYR A 131 -6.04 -22.76 5.34
N THR A 132 -6.30 -22.96 6.65
CA THR A 132 -5.77 -24.08 7.42
C THR A 132 -6.27 -25.43 6.89
N GLU A 133 -7.53 -25.53 6.51
CA GLU A 133 -8.12 -26.73 5.88
C GLU A 133 -7.44 -27.11 4.56
N ARG A 134 -6.76 -26.15 3.91
CA ARG A 134 -6.01 -26.33 2.67
C ARG A 134 -4.50 -26.46 2.89
N GLY A 135 -4.05 -26.52 4.16
CA GLY A 135 -2.64 -26.58 4.52
C GLY A 135 -1.85 -25.32 4.18
N LEU A 136 -2.52 -24.17 4.06
CA LEU A 136 -1.92 -22.88 3.72
C LEU A 136 -1.86 -21.97 4.96
N PRO A 137 -0.83 -21.12 5.10
CA PRO A 137 -0.84 -20.06 6.10
C PRO A 137 -1.95 -19.04 5.77
N PRO A 138 -2.72 -18.56 6.75
CA PRO A 138 -3.65 -17.48 6.50
C PRO A 138 -2.86 -16.19 6.23
N ILE A 139 -3.10 -15.57 5.09
CA ILE A 139 -2.47 -14.30 4.71
C ILE A 139 -3.56 -13.34 4.27
N LEU A 140 -3.56 -12.13 4.84
CA LEU A 140 -4.42 -11.04 4.42
C LEU A 140 -3.60 -10.09 3.53
N ALA A 141 -4.08 -9.80 2.32
CA ALA A 141 -3.55 -8.71 1.49
C ALA A 141 -4.41 -7.46 1.74
N LEU A 142 -3.81 -6.46 2.37
CA LEU A 142 -4.50 -5.28 2.91
C LEU A 142 -4.14 -4.04 2.09
N PRO A 143 -5.02 -3.58 1.19
CA PRO A 143 -4.91 -2.27 0.58
C PRO A 143 -5.01 -1.18 1.65
N GLU A 144 -4.23 -0.12 1.50
CA GLU A 144 -4.24 1.04 2.40
C GLU A 144 -5.67 1.54 2.64
N ARG A 145 -5.97 1.96 3.88
CA ARG A 145 -7.22 2.60 4.31
C ARG A 145 -8.49 1.73 4.29
N LEU A 146 -8.49 0.55 3.66
CA LEU A 146 -9.68 -0.32 3.68
C LEU A 146 -9.85 -0.98 5.03
N ILE A 147 -8.78 -1.62 5.51
CA ILE A 147 -8.69 -2.24 6.82
C ILE A 147 -7.38 -1.75 7.45
N PRO A 148 -7.44 -0.87 8.47
CA PRO A 148 -6.23 -0.40 9.14
C PRO A 148 -5.49 -1.55 9.83
N ASP A 149 -4.22 -1.73 9.46
CA ASP A 149 -3.30 -2.71 10.05
C ASP A 149 -3.12 -2.53 11.56
N ALA A 150 -3.11 -1.28 12.04
CA ALA A 150 -3.01 -0.94 13.45
C ALA A 150 -4.11 -1.56 14.33
N HIS A 151 -5.23 -1.99 13.75
CA HIS A 151 -6.33 -2.63 14.47
C HIS A 151 -6.28 -4.16 14.39
N LEU A 152 -5.32 -4.73 13.67
CA LEU A 152 -5.17 -6.17 13.50
C LEU A 152 -3.99 -6.69 14.32
N ALA A 153 -4.25 -7.73 15.11
CA ALA A 153 -3.19 -8.55 15.67
C ALA A 153 -2.58 -9.39 14.53
N GLY A 154 -1.27 -9.27 14.31
CA GLY A 154 -0.58 -10.04 13.29
C GLY A 154 0.84 -9.58 13.02
N THR A 155 1.52 -10.33 12.16
CA THR A 155 2.89 -10.05 11.75
C THR A 155 2.90 -9.67 10.27
N PRO A 156 3.44 -8.49 9.89
CA PRO A 156 3.64 -8.16 8.48
C PRO A 156 4.52 -9.22 7.80
N VAL A 157 4.11 -9.65 6.61
CA VAL A 157 4.86 -10.62 5.80
C VAL A 157 5.12 -10.04 4.42
N GLY A 158 6.28 -10.36 3.84
CA GLY A 158 6.66 -9.87 2.52
C GLY A 158 6.94 -8.35 2.44
N PRO A 159 7.14 -7.84 1.22
CA PRO A 159 7.48 -6.44 1.00
C PRO A 159 6.26 -5.51 1.09
N LEU A 160 6.52 -4.21 1.21
CA LEU A 160 5.53 -3.19 0.88
C LEU A 160 5.28 -3.22 -0.62
N LEU A 161 4.02 -3.22 -1.03
CA LEU A 161 3.66 -3.24 -2.44
C LEU A 161 3.09 -1.88 -2.86
N HIS A 162 3.57 -1.37 -3.99
CA HIS A 162 2.96 -0.25 -4.69
C HIS A 162 1.93 -0.77 -5.68
N VAL A 163 0.69 -0.31 -5.52
CA VAL A 163 -0.34 -0.50 -6.54
C VAL A 163 -0.31 0.74 -7.42
N LEU A 164 0.18 0.57 -8.64
CA LEU A 164 0.30 1.63 -9.63
C LEU A 164 -0.84 1.51 -10.64
N VAL A 165 -1.34 2.65 -11.11
CA VAL A 165 -2.35 2.71 -12.19
C VAL A 165 -1.97 3.75 -13.23
N LYS A 166 -2.53 3.64 -14.44
CA LYS A 166 -2.54 4.77 -15.37
C LYS A 166 -3.60 5.79 -14.94
N PRO A 167 -3.27 7.09 -14.81
CA PRO A 167 -4.23 8.09 -14.34
C PRO A 167 -5.50 8.24 -15.21
N ASP A 168 -5.41 7.95 -16.50
CA ASP A 168 -6.50 8.01 -17.47
C ASP A 168 -7.30 6.70 -17.57
N ASP A 169 -6.74 5.58 -17.10
CA ASP A 169 -7.40 4.29 -16.99
C ASP A 169 -6.96 3.58 -15.70
N SER A 170 -7.69 3.83 -14.61
CA SER A 170 -7.42 3.19 -13.33
C SER A 170 -7.63 1.67 -13.35
N SER A 171 -8.24 1.13 -14.41
CA SER A 171 -8.36 -0.31 -14.59
C SER A 171 -7.02 -0.92 -15.00
N ASP A 172 -6.16 -0.20 -15.70
CA ASP A 172 -4.79 -0.62 -16.01
C ASP A 172 -3.93 -0.46 -14.74
N ALA A 173 -3.94 -1.53 -13.92
CA ALA A 173 -3.32 -1.57 -12.62
C ALA A 173 -2.25 -2.66 -12.55
N ILE A 174 -1.15 -2.35 -11.86
CA ILE A 174 -0.05 -3.27 -11.63
C ILE A 174 0.42 -3.19 -10.17
N VAL A 175 0.89 -4.33 -9.66
CA VAL A 175 1.50 -4.42 -8.33
C VAL A 175 3.01 -4.55 -8.50
N VAL A 176 3.76 -3.74 -7.77
CA VAL A 176 5.23 -3.72 -7.78
C VAL A 176 5.74 -3.76 -6.35
N ASP A 177 6.77 -4.56 -6.08
CA ASP A 177 7.53 -4.47 -4.83
C ASP A 177 8.11 -3.05 -4.72
N ALA A 178 7.81 -2.36 -3.62
CA ALA A 178 8.24 -0.97 -3.44
C ALA A 178 9.78 -0.80 -3.46
N THR A 179 10.53 -1.87 -3.21
CA THR A 179 12.00 -1.92 -3.23
C THR A 179 12.59 -2.34 -4.58
N ASP A 180 11.77 -2.87 -5.52
CA ASP A 180 12.20 -3.22 -6.88
C ASP A 180 12.32 -1.96 -7.74
N ARG A 181 13.48 -1.31 -7.61
CA ARG A 181 13.79 -0.04 -8.29
C ARG A 181 13.62 -0.10 -9.81
N PRO A 182 14.25 -1.04 -10.54
CA PRO A 182 14.12 -1.10 -11.99
C PRO A 182 12.66 -1.21 -12.44
N ARG A 183 11.88 -2.10 -11.83
CA ARG A 183 10.47 -2.29 -12.19
C ARG A 183 9.63 -1.08 -11.81
N GLY A 184 9.86 -0.51 -10.63
CA GLY A 184 9.13 0.65 -10.14
C GLY A 184 9.38 1.93 -10.96
N GLU A 185 10.59 2.09 -11.48
CA GLU A 185 11.00 3.18 -12.39
C GLU A 185 10.42 2.98 -13.80
N ASP A 186 10.49 1.76 -14.34
CA ASP A 186 9.97 1.43 -15.67
C ASP A 186 8.47 1.79 -15.80
N PHE A 187 7.64 1.31 -14.87
CA PHE A 187 6.20 1.64 -14.89
C PHE A 187 5.93 3.14 -14.72
N ARG A 188 6.67 3.84 -13.85
CA ARG A 188 6.48 5.29 -13.68
C ARG A 188 6.89 6.08 -14.90
N SER A 189 7.97 5.68 -15.57
CA SER A 189 8.41 6.26 -16.85
C SER A 189 7.38 6.04 -17.95
N SER A 190 6.67 4.92 -17.90
CA SER A 190 5.55 4.55 -18.78
C SER A 190 4.21 5.20 -18.40
N GLY A 191 4.21 6.16 -17.47
CA GLY A 191 3.04 6.96 -17.12
C GLY A 191 2.21 6.44 -15.93
N TYR A 192 2.57 5.31 -15.32
CA TYR A 192 1.87 4.82 -14.13
C TYR A 192 2.17 5.70 -12.91
N ARG A 193 1.21 5.79 -12.00
CA ARG A 193 1.32 6.58 -10.75
C ARG A 193 0.78 5.78 -9.58
N LEU A 194 1.29 6.07 -8.39
CA LEU A 194 0.88 5.36 -7.18
C LEU A 194 -0.59 5.62 -6.84
N HIS A 195 -1.40 4.57 -6.87
CA HIS A 195 -2.82 4.62 -6.51
C HIS A 195 -3.03 4.37 -5.01
N HIS A 196 -2.40 3.35 -4.46
CA HIS A 196 -2.33 3.06 -3.03
C HIS A 196 -1.18 2.09 -2.75
N VAL A 197 -0.90 1.84 -1.48
CA VAL A 197 -0.01 0.76 -1.07
C VAL A 197 -0.80 -0.45 -0.59
N MET A 198 -0.19 -1.63 -0.68
CA MET A 198 -0.73 -2.87 -0.15
C MET A 198 0.32 -3.56 0.72
N ARG A 199 -0.12 -4.19 1.81
CA ARG A 199 0.74 -4.98 2.70
C ARG A 199 0.14 -6.37 2.88
N HIS A 200 0.99 -7.36 3.06
CA HIS A 200 0.52 -8.65 3.54
C HIS A 200 0.70 -8.75 5.06
N LEU A 201 -0.29 -9.35 5.72
CA LEU A 201 -0.30 -9.58 7.15
C LEU A 201 -0.68 -11.04 7.39
N GLN A 202 0.15 -11.76 8.15
CA GLN A 202 -0.26 -13.02 8.73
C GLN A 202 -1.00 -12.69 10.04
N PRO A 203 -2.30 -12.98 10.15
CA PRO A 203 -3.05 -12.72 11.37
C PRO A 203 -2.50 -13.52 12.54
N GLY A 204 -2.63 -12.97 13.75
CA GLY A 204 -2.44 -13.76 14.97
C GLY A 204 -3.46 -14.90 15.06
N THR A 205 -3.20 -15.87 15.93
CA THR A 205 -4.18 -16.92 16.24
C THR A 205 -5.40 -16.31 16.93
N TYR A 206 -6.55 -16.34 16.25
CA TYR A 206 -7.85 -16.02 16.84
C TYR A 206 -8.42 -17.33 17.43
N GLY A 207 -8.12 -17.59 18.71
CA GLY A 207 -8.67 -18.72 19.46
C GLY A 207 -9.96 -18.32 20.18
N ASP A 208 -10.93 -19.24 20.20
CA ASP A 208 -12.28 -19.13 20.72
C ASP A 208 -12.42 -18.26 21.98
N ALA A 209 -13.21 -17.19 21.87
CA ALA A 209 -13.81 -16.49 23.00
C ALA A 209 -15.25 -16.97 23.19
#